data_AF-A0A7Y6IG00-F1
#
_entry.id   AF-A0A7Y6IG00-F1
#
_cell.length_a   1.000
_cell.length_b   1.000
_cell.length_c   1.000
_cell.angle_alpha   90.00
_cell.angle_beta   90.00
_cell.angle_gamma   90.00
#
_symmetry.space_group_name_H-M   'P 1'
#
loop_
_entity.id
_entity.type
_entity.pdbx_description
1 polymer ?
#
loop_
_entity_poly.entity_id
_entity_poly.type
_entity_poly.pdbx_seq_one_letter_code
_entity_poly.pdbx_strand_id
1 'polypeptide(L)'
;MRVVLAGTRGFGAHYLERLRHLRDVVELAGVCDTAPPEPGALDGLGEPEFSPDLPELVKRTGARIAILATPIPTHAELTLAALAAGAHVLVEKPTAATLADFERMERAAAEAGLACQVGFQSLGSAAIPAVREMIASGVIGRVTGIGVGGAWPRPASYFTRSPWAGRRRLDGVDVVDGALTNPFAHALATALAVAGTEERGTVEAVETELFHANAIESDDTSAIRVRTVDGPPIVAAVTLCAAGRDEPYVVVHGERGRIRLTYTLDEVQVNDGPVRRFGRTDLLRNLVAHVGSGEPLLVPIARTGAFMEVMEAIRLAPDPLPISADHLDRSGEGVVLPGVAGLVDASADRLALFSELGASWATPLLAGDTVVAEYVTRPDLPLTESPRPYLHPVRTLGGTVVTEVRPPDHPHHLGAGVAVTDVGGRNFWGGRTYVRDQGPTWLDDHGVQRHVAFEERDAAGFAETLLWERPGEDPVVREERTARAVPLSRGWALRFSFTLRNLTGSPLTVRSSATKGRAGAGYGGFFWRAPAGSPGLRVFTGGAEGEQAVHGSRAPWLALSAEDWTLVFAQDDDPWFVRVAEYPGVGTALAWDTPLVFDDVLARRVTVVVADGRVAPGDVPALVAEATG
;
A
#
# COMPACT_ATOMS: atom_id res chain seq x y z
N MET A 1 -36.89 16.69 -21.59
CA MET A 1 -36.81 15.21 -21.50
C MET A 1 -37.37 14.78 -20.15
N ARG A 2 -38.34 13.85 -20.10
CA ARG A 2 -38.86 13.35 -18.81
C ARG A 2 -37.89 12.36 -18.18
N VAL A 3 -37.55 12.55 -16.92
CA VAL A 3 -36.58 11.74 -16.18
C VAL A 3 -37.16 11.28 -14.85
N VAL A 4 -36.67 10.15 -14.34
CA VAL A 4 -36.88 9.72 -12.95
C VAL A 4 -35.57 9.65 -12.20
N LEU A 5 -35.59 9.91 -10.89
CA LEU A 5 -34.42 9.78 -10.01
C LEU A 5 -34.64 8.67 -8.98
N ALA A 6 -33.82 7.63 -9.00
CA ALA A 6 -33.74 6.63 -7.96
C ALA A 6 -32.66 7.01 -6.94
N GLY A 7 -33.02 7.10 -5.66
CA GLY A 7 -32.15 7.57 -4.59
C GLY A 7 -32.17 9.10 -4.46
N THR A 8 -32.84 9.61 -3.43
CA THR A 8 -33.00 11.05 -3.18
C THR A 8 -32.14 11.58 -2.02
N ARG A 9 -31.51 10.68 -1.27
CA ARG A 9 -30.63 11.00 -0.14
C ARG A 9 -29.15 10.91 -0.51
N GLY A 10 -28.27 11.43 0.34
CA GLY A 10 -26.83 11.42 0.12
C GLY A 10 -26.44 12.11 -1.19
N PHE A 11 -25.86 11.37 -2.14
CA PHE A 11 -25.52 11.93 -3.45
C PHE A 11 -26.74 12.28 -4.30
N GLY A 12 -27.88 11.61 -4.09
CA GLY A 12 -29.16 11.94 -4.73
C GLY A 12 -29.63 13.38 -4.48
N ALA A 13 -29.30 13.96 -3.31
CA ALA A 13 -29.61 15.35 -3.01
C ALA A 13 -28.87 16.34 -3.96
N HIS A 14 -27.66 15.99 -4.37
CA HIS A 14 -26.90 16.78 -5.36
C HIS A 14 -27.52 16.66 -6.75
N TYR A 15 -28.12 15.51 -7.09
CA TYR A 15 -28.91 15.39 -8.31
C TYR A 15 -30.17 16.22 -8.26
N LEU A 16 -30.89 16.28 -7.13
CA LEU A 16 -32.06 17.16 -6.99
C LEU A 16 -31.68 18.63 -7.22
N GLU A 17 -30.57 19.09 -6.63
CA GLU A 17 -30.04 20.43 -6.90
C GLU A 17 -29.67 20.62 -8.37
N ARG A 18 -28.93 19.68 -8.96
CA ARG A 18 -28.56 19.72 -10.38
C ARG A 18 -29.79 19.80 -11.28
N LEU A 19 -30.82 19.00 -11.02
CA LEU A 19 -32.07 18.99 -11.80
C LEU A 19 -32.80 20.34 -11.76
N ARG A 20 -32.68 21.12 -10.68
CA ARG A 20 -33.22 22.49 -10.63
C ARG A 20 -32.53 23.40 -11.64
N HIS A 21 -31.25 23.20 -11.89
CA HIS A 21 -30.46 23.95 -12.87
C HIS A 21 -30.59 23.42 -14.31
N LEU A 22 -31.25 22.27 -14.50
CA LEU A 22 -31.44 21.62 -15.79
C LEU A 22 -32.90 21.65 -16.28
N ARG A 23 -33.79 22.42 -15.64
CA ARG A 23 -35.22 22.46 -16.01
C ARG A 23 -35.50 22.97 -17.43
N ASP A 24 -34.51 23.58 -18.08
CA ASP A 24 -34.54 23.94 -19.50
C ASP A 24 -34.47 22.72 -20.43
N VAL A 25 -33.91 21.60 -19.97
CA VAL A 25 -33.68 20.39 -20.77
C VAL A 25 -34.34 19.13 -20.20
N VAL A 26 -34.59 19.08 -18.89
CA VAL A 26 -35.23 17.94 -18.21
C VAL A 26 -36.44 18.32 -17.37
N GLU A 27 -37.40 17.40 -17.28
CA GLU A 27 -38.54 17.43 -16.37
C GLU A 27 -38.40 16.23 -15.43
N LEU A 28 -38.33 16.47 -14.11
CA LEU A 28 -38.35 15.39 -13.13
C LEU A 28 -39.80 14.90 -13.00
N ALA A 29 -40.09 13.76 -13.61
CA ALA A 29 -41.43 13.19 -13.64
C ALA A 29 -41.72 12.28 -12.44
N GLY A 30 -40.67 11.75 -11.80
CA GLY A 30 -40.83 10.92 -10.62
C GLY A 30 -39.54 10.68 -9.83
N VAL A 31 -39.71 10.27 -8.58
CA VAL A 31 -38.63 9.88 -7.67
C VAL A 31 -38.89 8.48 -7.12
N CYS A 32 -37.86 7.65 -7.14
CA CYS A 32 -37.87 6.29 -6.63
C CYS A 32 -36.99 6.17 -5.39
N ASP A 33 -37.57 5.76 -4.27
CA ASP A 33 -36.82 5.59 -3.02
C ASP A 33 -37.57 4.63 -2.08
N THR A 34 -36.87 4.03 -1.11
CA THR A 34 -37.49 3.09 -0.15
C THR A 34 -38.36 3.81 0.87
N ALA A 35 -38.14 5.11 1.06
CA ALA A 35 -38.98 5.98 1.87
C ALA A 35 -39.19 7.31 1.13
N PRO A 36 -40.35 7.99 1.32
CA PRO A 36 -40.60 9.28 0.71
C PRO A 36 -39.44 10.27 0.92
N PRO A 37 -39.18 11.18 -0.04
CA PRO A 37 -38.17 12.24 0.13
C PRO A 37 -38.50 13.11 1.34
N GLU A 38 -37.46 13.70 1.95
CA GLU A 38 -37.64 14.62 3.07
C GLU A 38 -38.51 15.83 2.66
N PRO A 39 -39.32 16.38 3.59
CA PRO A 39 -40.10 17.59 3.31
C PRO A 39 -39.24 18.71 2.73
N GLY A 40 -39.70 19.32 1.63
CA GLY A 40 -38.98 20.39 0.93
C GLY A 40 -37.86 19.93 -0.01
N ALA A 41 -37.46 18.65 0.00
CA ALA A 41 -36.40 18.15 -0.87
C ALA A 41 -36.72 18.31 -2.37
N LEU A 42 -38.00 18.29 -2.72
CA LEU A 42 -38.50 18.41 -4.09
C LEU A 42 -38.90 19.84 -4.48
N ASP A 43 -38.71 20.82 -3.60
CA ASP A 43 -39.13 22.20 -3.86
C ASP A 43 -38.50 22.74 -5.15
N GLY A 44 -39.35 23.31 -6.00
CA GLY A 44 -38.95 23.81 -7.32
C GLY A 44 -38.71 22.72 -8.37
N LEU A 45 -39.08 21.47 -8.15
CA LEU A 45 -38.97 20.40 -9.16
C LEU A 45 -40.32 19.96 -9.75
N GLY A 46 -41.38 20.73 -9.51
CA GLY A 46 -42.75 20.38 -9.91
C GLY A 46 -43.39 19.43 -8.89
N GLU A 47 -44.26 18.55 -9.38
CA GLU A 47 -44.97 17.54 -8.58
C GLU A 47 -44.58 16.13 -9.06
N PRO A 48 -43.31 15.70 -8.90
CA PRO A 48 -42.87 14.38 -9.36
C PRO A 48 -43.58 13.27 -8.58
N GLU A 49 -44.00 12.22 -9.29
CA GLU A 49 -44.61 11.05 -8.67
C GLU A 49 -43.61 10.31 -7.77
N PHE A 50 -44.05 9.85 -6.60
CA PHE A 50 -43.26 8.96 -5.74
C PHE A 50 -43.68 7.51 -5.94
N SER A 51 -42.70 6.61 -6.02
CA SER A 51 -42.90 5.16 -6.03
C SER A 51 -41.70 4.45 -5.39
N PRO A 52 -41.88 3.34 -4.65
CA PRO A 52 -40.76 2.47 -4.28
C PRO A 52 -40.36 1.50 -5.39
N ASP A 53 -41.12 1.42 -6.48
CA ASP A 53 -40.87 0.55 -7.64
C ASP A 53 -40.43 1.38 -8.86
N LEU A 54 -39.14 1.27 -9.22
CA LEU A 54 -38.53 1.98 -10.34
C LEU A 54 -39.14 1.60 -11.70
N PRO A 55 -39.21 0.31 -12.11
CA PRO A 55 -39.78 -0.04 -13.40
C PRO A 55 -41.26 0.35 -13.57
N GLU A 56 -42.09 0.29 -12.52
CA GLU A 56 -43.46 0.80 -12.57
C GLU A 56 -43.49 2.32 -12.76
N LEU A 57 -42.64 3.04 -11.99
CA LEU A 57 -42.55 4.50 -12.07
C LEU A 57 -42.13 4.96 -13.47
N VAL A 58 -41.13 4.30 -14.08
CA VAL A 58 -40.70 4.58 -15.45
C VAL A 58 -41.87 4.44 -16.43
N LYS A 59 -42.64 3.35 -16.33
CA LYS A 59 -43.78 3.10 -17.22
C LYS A 59 -44.91 4.10 -17.05
N ARG A 60 -45.29 4.42 -15.81
CA ARG A 60 -46.37 5.38 -15.49
C ARG A 60 -46.04 6.80 -15.91
N THR A 61 -44.81 7.23 -15.64
CA THR A 61 -44.35 8.57 -15.97
C THR A 61 -43.92 8.70 -17.43
N GLY A 62 -43.72 7.59 -18.16
CA GLY A 62 -43.16 7.61 -19.51
C GLY A 62 -41.77 8.26 -19.56
N ALA A 63 -41.02 8.19 -18.45
CA ALA A 63 -39.69 8.76 -18.38
C ALA A 63 -38.74 8.04 -19.33
N ARG A 64 -37.94 8.81 -20.07
CA ARG A 64 -36.97 8.28 -21.04
C ARG A 64 -35.60 8.01 -20.43
N ILE A 65 -35.30 8.62 -19.28
CA ILE A 65 -34.03 8.44 -18.56
C ILE A 65 -34.33 8.13 -17.09
N ALA A 66 -33.68 7.10 -16.57
CA ALA A 66 -33.60 6.81 -15.14
C ALA A 66 -32.20 7.19 -14.63
N ILE A 67 -32.16 8.05 -13.60
CA ILE A 67 -30.93 8.45 -12.90
C ILE A 67 -30.83 7.61 -11.63
N LEU A 68 -29.73 6.88 -11.44
CA LEU A 68 -29.51 6.01 -10.30
C LEU A 68 -28.43 6.62 -9.41
N ALA A 69 -28.84 7.23 -8.29
CA ALA A 69 -27.98 7.79 -7.25
C ALA A 69 -28.19 7.03 -5.93
N THR A 70 -28.18 5.70 -6.03
CA THR A 70 -28.47 4.73 -4.96
C THR A 70 -27.17 4.15 -4.38
N PRO A 71 -27.21 3.35 -3.30
CA PRO A 71 -26.03 2.62 -2.85
C PRO A 71 -25.48 1.68 -3.94
N ILE A 72 -24.16 1.62 -4.07
CA ILE A 72 -23.43 0.88 -5.11
C ILE A 72 -23.96 -0.54 -5.34
N PRO A 73 -24.25 -1.36 -4.30
CA PRO A 73 -24.72 -2.73 -4.51
C PRO A 73 -26.05 -2.85 -5.26
N THR A 74 -26.82 -1.76 -5.34
CA THR A 74 -28.11 -1.74 -6.03
C THR A 74 -28.02 -1.30 -7.49
N HIS A 75 -26.86 -0.79 -7.93
CA HIS A 75 -26.68 -0.24 -9.27
C HIS A 75 -27.02 -1.25 -10.38
N ALA A 76 -26.57 -2.50 -10.24
CA ALA A 76 -26.75 -3.52 -11.26
C ALA A 76 -28.23 -3.85 -11.49
N GLU A 77 -28.92 -4.30 -10.45
CA GLU A 77 -30.33 -4.67 -10.57
C GLU A 77 -31.23 -3.50 -11.00
N LEU A 78 -30.96 -2.29 -10.48
CA LEU A 78 -31.73 -1.09 -10.87
C LEU A 78 -31.45 -0.68 -12.33
N THR A 79 -30.21 -0.84 -12.80
CA THR A 79 -29.87 -0.58 -14.21
C THR A 79 -30.59 -1.56 -15.12
N LEU A 80 -30.52 -2.86 -14.82
CA LEU A 80 -31.22 -3.91 -15.58
C LEU A 80 -32.74 -3.65 -15.60
N ALA A 81 -33.33 -3.31 -14.46
CA ALA A 81 -34.76 -3.02 -14.35
C ALA A 81 -35.19 -1.77 -15.13
N ALA A 82 -34.41 -0.70 -15.08
CA ALA A 82 -34.69 0.54 -15.83
C ALA A 82 -34.59 0.33 -17.35
N LEU A 83 -33.55 -0.38 -17.81
CA LEU A 83 -33.38 -0.74 -19.22
C LEU A 83 -34.54 -1.62 -19.72
N ALA A 84 -34.93 -2.64 -18.94
CA ALA A 84 -36.07 -3.50 -19.26
C ALA A 84 -37.41 -2.74 -19.28
N ALA A 85 -37.52 -1.64 -18.51
CA ALA A 85 -38.68 -0.75 -18.54
C ALA A 85 -38.66 0.25 -19.72
N GLY A 86 -37.62 0.25 -20.55
CA GLY A 86 -37.49 1.08 -21.74
C GLY A 86 -36.82 2.44 -21.51
N ALA A 87 -36.18 2.66 -20.36
CA ALA A 87 -35.46 3.90 -20.07
C ALA A 87 -33.95 3.77 -20.28
N HIS A 88 -33.35 4.82 -20.84
CA HIS A 88 -31.90 5.01 -20.80
C HIS A 88 -31.44 5.24 -19.36
N VAL A 89 -30.20 4.90 -19.03
CA VAL A 89 -29.70 4.97 -17.65
C VAL A 89 -28.55 5.96 -17.52
N LEU A 90 -28.60 6.78 -16.46
CA LEU A 90 -27.44 7.45 -15.89
C LEU A 90 -27.20 6.83 -14.51
N VAL A 91 -26.15 6.02 -14.36
CA VAL A 91 -25.81 5.34 -13.09
C VAL A 91 -24.63 6.02 -12.43
N GLU A 92 -24.70 6.29 -11.13
CA GLU A 92 -23.58 6.88 -10.39
C GLU A 92 -22.34 5.97 -10.33
N LYS A 93 -21.20 6.59 -10.02
CA LYS A 93 -19.94 5.87 -9.82
C LYS A 93 -19.83 5.31 -8.39
N PRO A 94 -19.01 4.26 -8.17
CA PRO A 94 -18.45 3.35 -9.18
C PRO A 94 -19.57 2.59 -9.92
N THR A 95 -19.30 2.17 -11.16
CA THR A 95 -20.32 1.61 -12.07
C THR A 95 -21.09 0.46 -11.44
N ALA A 96 -20.38 -0.48 -10.82
CA ALA A 96 -20.93 -1.62 -10.08
C ALA A 96 -20.00 -1.94 -8.90
N ALA A 97 -20.36 -2.92 -8.06
CA ALA A 97 -19.51 -3.44 -6.98
C ALA A 97 -18.57 -4.59 -7.43
N THR A 98 -18.88 -5.26 -8.54
CA THR A 98 -18.10 -6.39 -9.07
C THR A 98 -17.95 -6.27 -10.59
N LEU A 99 -16.91 -6.87 -11.16
CA LEU A 99 -16.76 -6.95 -12.61
C LEU A 99 -17.90 -7.76 -13.27
N ALA A 100 -18.38 -8.81 -12.60
CA ALA A 100 -19.48 -9.63 -13.10
C ALA A 100 -20.79 -8.82 -13.24
N ASP A 101 -21.10 -7.96 -12.27
CA ASP A 101 -22.27 -7.09 -12.35
C ASP A 101 -22.12 -6.01 -13.41
N PHE A 102 -20.93 -5.44 -13.56
CA PHE A 102 -20.63 -4.54 -14.67
C PHE A 102 -20.92 -5.19 -16.02
N GLU A 103 -20.46 -6.42 -16.25
CA GLU A 103 -20.69 -7.14 -17.51
C GLU A 103 -22.18 -7.42 -17.75
N ARG A 104 -22.95 -7.70 -16.69
CA ARG A 104 -24.41 -7.85 -16.78
C ARG A 104 -25.07 -6.54 -17.24
N MET A 105 -24.66 -5.42 -16.66
CA MET A 105 -25.18 -4.09 -17.02
C MET A 105 -24.82 -3.72 -18.47
N GLU A 106 -23.58 -3.98 -18.88
CA GLU A 106 -23.10 -3.72 -20.24
C GLU A 106 -23.87 -4.53 -21.28
N ARG A 107 -24.03 -5.85 -21.04
CA ARG A 107 -24.83 -6.72 -21.92
C ARG A 107 -26.29 -6.28 -21.99
N ALA A 108 -26.90 -5.96 -20.85
CA ALA A 108 -28.30 -5.52 -20.81
C ALA A 108 -28.52 -4.22 -21.60
N ALA A 109 -27.60 -3.25 -21.52
CA ALA A 109 -27.66 -2.01 -22.28
C ALA A 109 -27.57 -2.28 -23.79
N ALA A 110 -26.64 -3.16 -24.20
CA ALA A 110 -26.47 -3.56 -25.59
C ALA A 110 -27.71 -4.30 -26.15
N GLU A 111 -28.24 -5.28 -25.40
CA GLU A 111 -29.42 -6.06 -25.78
C GLU A 111 -30.69 -5.21 -25.88
N ALA A 112 -30.86 -4.24 -24.98
CA ALA A 112 -31.99 -3.31 -25.02
C ALA A 112 -31.86 -2.25 -26.13
N GLY A 113 -30.66 -2.06 -26.70
CA GLY A 113 -30.38 -0.95 -27.61
C GLY A 113 -30.53 0.42 -26.94
N LEU A 114 -30.30 0.50 -25.62
CA LEU A 114 -30.48 1.71 -24.82
C LEU A 114 -29.14 2.15 -24.21
N ALA A 115 -28.89 3.45 -24.24
CA ALA A 115 -27.76 4.06 -23.54
C ALA A 115 -27.71 3.76 -22.03
N CYS A 116 -26.52 3.42 -21.54
CA CYS A 116 -26.14 3.46 -20.14
C CYS A 116 -24.88 4.33 -19.99
N GLN A 117 -25.03 5.48 -19.32
CA GLN A 117 -23.94 6.40 -19.04
C GLN A 117 -23.55 6.34 -17.56
N VAL A 118 -22.25 6.36 -17.27
CA VAL A 118 -21.73 6.31 -15.90
C VAL A 118 -21.40 7.72 -15.41
N GLY A 119 -21.72 8.01 -14.15
CA GLY A 119 -21.58 9.30 -13.47
C GLY A 119 -20.14 9.78 -13.22
N PHE A 120 -19.13 9.32 -13.95
CA PHE A 120 -17.75 9.80 -13.85
C PHE A 120 -17.59 11.21 -14.45
N GLN A 121 -18.08 12.24 -13.75
CA GLN A 121 -18.08 13.64 -14.20
C GLN A 121 -16.71 14.16 -14.67
N SER A 122 -15.60 13.67 -14.09
CA SER A 122 -14.25 14.02 -14.54
C SER A 122 -13.98 13.64 -16.01
N LEU A 123 -14.60 12.57 -16.50
CA LEU A 123 -14.49 12.12 -17.89
C LEU A 123 -15.29 12.97 -18.89
N GLY A 124 -16.12 13.89 -18.40
CA GLY A 124 -16.76 14.94 -19.19
C GLY A 124 -15.87 16.16 -19.46
N SER A 125 -14.63 16.16 -18.96
CA SER A 125 -13.68 17.25 -19.13
C SER A 125 -13.11 17.31 -20.54
N ALA A 126 -13.11 18.50 -21.16
CA ALA A 126 -12.42 18.76 -22.42
C ALA A 126 -10.88 18.75 -22.27
N ALA A 127 -10.36 18.73 -21.03
CA ALA A 127 -8.93 18.60 -20.78
C ALA A 127 -8.40 17.22 -21.21
N ILE A 128 -9.18 16.15 -21.08
CA ILE A 128 -8.74 14.78 -21.41
C ILE A 128 -8.35 14.64 -22.90
N PRO A 129 -9.22 14.95 -23.88
CA PRO A 129 -8.84 14.88 -25.28
C PRO A 129 -7.70 15.85 -25.61
N ALA A 130 -7.63 17.02 -24.98
CA ALA A 130 -6.53 17.95 -25.17
C ALA A 130 -5.18 17.39 -24.67
N VAL A 131 -5.15 16.71 -23.52
CA VAL A 131 -3.95 16.03 -23.02
C VAL A 131 -3.56 14.88 -23.96
N ARG A 132 -4.52 14.09 -24.45
CA ARG A 132 -4.24 13.02 -25.43
C ARG A 132 -3.65 13.57 -26.74
N GLU A 133 -4.16 14.71 -27.22
CA GLU A 133 -3.60 15.40 -28.38
C GLU A 133 -2.17 15.89 -28.11
N MET A 134 -1.90 16.45 -26.92
CA MET A 134 -0.55 16.85 -26.52
C MET A 134 0.42 15.66 -26.47
N ILE A 135 -0.02 14.52 -25.93
CA ILE A 135 0.76 13.27 -25.94
C ILE A 135 1.06 12.85 -27.38
N ALA A 136 0.03 12.80 -28.25
CA ALA A 136 0.18 12.41 -29.65
C ALA A 136 1.11 13.35 -30.45
N SER A 137 1.13 14.65 -30.10
CA SER A 137 2.03 15.63 -30.71
C SER A 137 3.51 15.44 -30.32
N GLY A 138 3.80 14.63 -29.31
CA GLY A 138 5.16 14.35 -28.84
C GLY A 138 5.80 15.47 -28.01
N VAL A 139 5.00 16.39 -27.45
CA VAL A 139 5.48 17.56 -26.67
C VAL A 139 6.33 17.17 -25.46
N ILE A 140 6.09 15.99 -24.88
CA ILE A 140 6.87 15.42 -23.76
C ILE A 140 7.77 14.23 -24.16
N GLY A 141 7.86 13.91 -25.45
CA GLY A 141 8.54 12.69 -25.91
C GLY A 141 7.72 11.43 -25.72
N ARG A 142 8.40 10.27 -25.74
CA ARG A 142 7.74 8.99 -25.48
C ARG A 142 7.27 8.96 -24.02
N VAL A 143 6.01 8.60 -23.80
CA VAL A 143 5.44 8.44 -22.47
C VAL A 143 6.13 7.27 -21.76
N THR A 144 6.57 7.49 -20.53
CA THR A 144 7.23 6.48 -19.69
C THR A 144 6.31 5.93 -18.59
N GLY A 145 5.26 6.67 -18.24
CA GLY A 145 4.25 6.23 -17.28
C GLY A 145 3.31 7.35 -16.86
N ILE A 146 2.28 7.01 -16.08
CA ILE A 146 1.30 7.96 -15.56
C ILE A 146 1.23 7.83 -14.04
N GLY A 147 1.41 8.93 -13.33
CA GLY A 147 1.23 9.05 -11.89
C GLY A 147 -0.13 9.62 -11.52
N VAL A 148 -0.69 9.18 -10.40
CA VAL A 148 -1.91 9.77 -9.81
C VAL A 148 -1.64 10.06 -8.34
N GLY A 149 -1.92 11.28 -7.92
CA GLY A 149 -1.77 11.72 -6.53
C GLY A 149 -3.08 12.30 -6.00
N GLY A 150 -3.45 11.92 -4.77
CA GLY A 150 -4.59 12.49 -4.09
C GLY A 150 -4.52 12.36 -2.57
N ALA A 151 -4.46 13.49 -1.86
CA ALA A 151 -4.35 13.52 -0.41
C ALA A 151 -5.45 14.41 0.17
N TRP A 152 -6.44 13.78 0.82
CA TRP A 152 -7.56 14.48 1.44
C TRP A 152 -7.64 14.17 2.93
N PRO A 153 -8.10 15.13 3.77
CA PRO A 153 -8.52 14.83 5.12
C PRO A 153 -9.96 14.28 5.09
N ARG A 154 -10.25 13.34 6.00
CA ARG A 154 -11.62 12.93 6.34
C ARG A 154 -11.82 12.91 7.85
N PRO A 155 -12.92 13.51 8.37
CA PRO A 155 -13.28 13.34 9.77
C PRO A 155 -13.75 11.90 10.01
N ALA A 156 -13.71 11.45 11.26
CA ALA A 156 -14.20 10.12 11.65
C ALA A 156 -15.68 9.90 11.24
N SER A 157 -16.49 10.96 11.25
CA SER A 157 -17.90 10.93 10.81
C SER A 157 -18.08 10.54 9.33
N TYR A 158 -17.04 10.68 8.51
CA TYR A 158 -17.06 10.20 7.13
C TYR A 158 -17.25 8.69 7.05
N PHE A 159 -16.58 7.94 7.94
CA PHE A 159 -16.63 6.47 7.93
C PHE A 159 -17.88 5.91 8.63
N THR A 160 -18.69 6.76 9.27
CA THR A 160 -19.96 6.38 9.90
C THR A 160 -21.19 7.01 9.23
N ARG A 161 -21.00 7.69 8.10
CA ARG A 161 -22.07 8.38 7.32
C ARG A 161 -23.20 7.46 6.84
N SER A 162 -22.91 6.16 6.71
CA SER A 162 -23.84 5.13 6.24
C SER A 162 -23.38 3.74 6.70
N PRO A 163 -24.27 2.74 6.77
CA PRO A 163 -23.92 1.38 7.21
C PRO A 163 -22.81 0.70 6.39
N TRP A 164 -22.67 1.08 5.12
CA TRP A 164 -21.70 0.53 4.18
C TRP A 164 -20.37 1.32 4.13
N ALA A 165 -20.27 2.46 4.80
CA ALA A 165 -19.09 3.31 4.73
C ALA A 165 -17.84 2.60 5.29
N GLY A 166 -16.73 2.63 4.55
CA GLY A 166 -15.49 1.95 4.91
C GLY A 166 -15.57 0.43 4.92
N ARG A 167 -16.62 -0.18 4.35
CA ARG A 167 -16.76 -1.64 4.29
C ARG A 167 -16.32 -2.23 2.98
N ARG A 168 -15.76 -3.44 3.03
CA ARG A 168 -15.53 -4.29 1.85
C ARG A 168 -16.82 -5.04 1.52
N ARG A 169 -17.51 -5.54 2.55
CA ARG A 169 -18.78 -6.28 2.43
C ARG A 169 -19.81 -5.83 3.47
N LEU A 170 -21.08 -5.93 3.11
CA LEU A 170 -22.19 -5.71 4.03
C LEU A 170 -23.24 -6.81 3.79
N ASP A 171 -23.56 -7.58 4.83
CA ASP A 171 -24.56 -8.66 4.79
C ASP A 171 -24.34 -9.67 3.64
N GLY A 172 -23.07 -9.99 3.36
CA GLY A 172 -22.67 -10.91 2.28
C GLY A 172 -22.60 -10.28 0.88
N VAL A 173 -22.87 -8.98 0.75
CA VAL A 173 -22.83 -8.24 -0.52
C VAL A 173 -21.58 -7.37 -0.59
N ASP A 174 -20.89 -7.39 -1.74
CA ASP A 174 -19.71 -6.56 -1.97
C ASP A 174 -20.09 -5.07 -2.06
N VAL A 175 -19.31 -4.21 -1.38
CA VAL A 175 -19.47 -2.75 -1.37
C VAL A 175 -18.22 -2.08 -1.95
N VAL A 176 -17.04 -2.51 -1.51
CA VAL A 176 -15.73 -2.01 -1.95
C VAL A 176 -15.58 -0.50 -1.74
N ASP A 177 -15.89 0.02 -0.54
CA ASP A 177 -15.78 1.46 -0.21
C ASP A 177 -14.37 1.88 0.26
N GLY A 178 -13.38 1.74 -0.63
CA GLY A 178 -11.98 2.11 -0.41
C GLY A 178 -11.60 3.47 -1.01
N ALA A 179 -10.40 3.95 -0.71
CA ALA A 179 -9.91 5.26 -1.11
C ALA A 179 -9.85 5.44 -2.64
N LEU A 180 -9.38 4.42 -3.36
CA LEU A 180 -9.30 4.43 -4.83
C LEU A 180 -10.61 4.08 -5.53
N THR A 181 -11.52 3.39 -4.85
CA THR A 181 -12.75 2.86 -5.46
C THR A 181 -13.96 3.76 -5.25
N ASN A 182 -13.90 4.69 -4.28
CA ASN A 182 -14.94 5.71 -4.10
C ASN A 182 -14.42 7.17 -4.10
N PRO A 183 -13.73 7.71 -3.08
CA PRO A 183 -13.31 9.12 -3.07
C PRO A 183 -12.47 9.54 -4.27
N PHE A 184 -11.45 8.72 -4.61
CA PHE A 184 -10.51 8.99 -5.69
C PHE A 184 -10.77 8.15 -6.95
N ALA A 185 -11.97 7.55 -7.06
CA ALA A 185 -12.36 6.81 -8.26
C ALA A 185 -12.24 7.65 -9.55
N HIS A 186 -12.54 8.95 -9.46
CA HIS A 186 -12.34 9.89 -10.57
C HIS A 186 -10.88 10.03 -10.98
N ALA A 187 -9.94 9.98 -10.03
CA ALA A 187 -8.52 10.14 -10.32
C ALA A 187 -8.02 8.95 -11.15
N LEU A 188 -8.36 7.72 -10.73
CA LEU A 188 -8.03 6.50 -11.45
C LEU A 188 -8.73 6.43 -12.83
N ALA A 189 -10.03 6.69 -12.90
CA ALA A 189 -10.77 6.71 -14.16
C ALA A 189 -10.18 7.74 -15.15
N THR A 190 -9.79 8.92 -14.66
CA THR A 190 -9.16 9.96 -15.49
C THR A 190 -7.78 9.53 -15.99
N ALA A 191 -6.99 8.85 -15.16
CA ALA A 191 -5.68 8.35 -15.57
C ALA A 191 -5.79 7.30 -16.68
N LEU A 192 -6.72 6.35 -16.56
CA LEU A 192 -7.04 5.37 -17.62
C LEU A 192 -7.49 6.07 -18.90
N ALA A 193 -8.30 7.13 -18.79
CA ALA A 193 -8.75 7.92 -19.93
C ALA A 193 -7.66 8.72 -20.62
N VAL A 194 -6.71 9.28 -19.86
CA VAL A 194 -5.53 9.94 -20.39
C VAL A 194 -4.60 8.94 -21.07
N ALA A 195 -4.48 7.72 -20.53
CA ALA A 195 -3.73 6.61 -21.13
C ALA A 195 -4.36 6.11 -22.43
N GLY A 196 -5.68 6.24 -22.58
CA GLY A 196 -6.45 5.64 -23.68
C GLY A 196 -6.67 4.13 -23.50
N THR A 197 -6.66 3.64 -22.26
CA THR A 197 -6.79 2.22 -21.88
C THR A 197 -8.04 2.03 -21.02
N GLU A 198 -9.17 2.51 -21.51
CA GLU A 198 -10.42 2.66 -20.75
C GLU A 198 -11.32 1.42 -20.83
N GLU A 199 -11.19 0.69 -21.93
CA GLU A 199 -11.99 -0.48 -22.27
C GLU A 199 -11.50 -1.72 -21.52
N ARG A 200 -12.38 -2.71 -21.37
CA ARG A 200 -12.02 -4.01 -20.81
C ARG A 200 -10.95 -4.72 -21.65
N GLY A 201 -10.16 -5.55 -20.99
CA GLY A 201 -9.06 -6.30 -21.61
C GLY A 201 -7.80 -5.46 -21.82
N THR A 202 -7.78 -4.22 -21.34
CA THR A 202 -6.60 -3.35 -21.41
C THR A 202 -5.77 -3.35 -20.12
N VAL A 203 -6.25 -4.00 -19.04
CA VAL A 203 -5.47 -4.23 -17.82
C VAL A 203 -4.82 -5.61 -17.87
N GLU A 204 -3.49 -5.65 -17.82
CA GLU A 204 -2.72 -6.90 -17.77
C GLU A 204 -2.60 -7.41 -16.33
N ALA A 205 -2.28 -6.51 -15.40
CA ALA A 205 -2.10 -6.85 -13.99
C ALA A 205 -2.23 -5.61 -13.10
N VAL A 206 -2.60 -5.85 -11.84
CA VAL A 206 -2.66 -4.83 -10.80
C VAL A 206 -1.91 -5.32 -9.57
N GLU A 207 -0.92 -4.54 -9.15
CA GLU A 207 -0.24 -4.70 -7.87
C GLU A 207 -0.84 -3.71 -6.87
N THR A 208 -1.13 -4.17 -5.65
CA THR A 208 -1.87 -3.39 -4.65
C THR A 208 -1.13 -3.29 -3.33
N GLU A 209 -1.05 -2.08 -2.79
CA GLU A 209 -0.73 -1.81 -1.39
C GLU A 209 -1.92 -1.08 -0.76
N LEU A 210 -2.70 -1.82 0.03
CA LEU A 210 -3.92 -1.34 0.64
C LEU A 210 -3.71 -1.24 2.15
N PHE A 211 -3.95 -0.06 2.71
CA PHE A 211 -3.76 0.21 4.13
C PHE A 211 -4.95 0.93 4.75
N HIS A 212 -5.11 0.76 6.07
CA HIS A 212 -6.10 1.50 6.83
C HIS A 212 -5.53 2.06 8.14
N ALA A 213 -5.72 3.36 8.35
CA ALA A 213 -5.43 4.03 9.62
C ALA A 213 -6.68 4.14 10.51
N ASN A 214 -7.86 4.17 9.88
CA ASN A 214 -9.16 4.16 10.53
C ASN A 214 -9.62 2.73 10.84
N ALA A 215 -10.55 2.58 11.78
CA ALA A 215 -11.15 1.29 12.14
C ALA A 215 -12.25 0.91 11.13
N ILE A 216 -11.82 0.53 9.92
CA ILE A 216 -12.65 0.19 8.77
C ILE A 216 -12.17 -1.13 8.15
N GLU A 217 -13.00 -1.76 7.31
CA GLU A 217 -12.63 -3.00 6.61
C GLU A 217 -11.89 -2.70 5.29
N SER A 218 -12.23 -1.57 4.65
CA SER A 218 -11.61 -1.11 3.41
C SER A 218 -10.36 -0.28 3.65
N ASP A 219 -9.68 0.10 2.58
CA ASP A 219 -8.52 0.98 2.62
C ASP A 219 -8.91 2.46 2.72
N ASP A 220 -8.13 3.22 3.49
CA ASP A 220 -8.15 4.69 3.50
C ASP A 220 -6.86 5.31 2.98
N THR A 221 -5.80 4.51 2.79
CA THR A 221 -4.51 4.88 2.24
C THR A 221 -4.03 3.77 1.31
N SER A 222 -3.84 4.08 0.03
CA SER A 222 -3.62 3.05 -0.99
C SER A 222 -2.63 3.49 -2.04
N ALA A 223 -1.79 2.56 -2.48
CA ALA A 223 -0.99 2.68 -3.69
C ALA A 223 -1.24 1.47 -4.60
N ILE A 224 -1.44 1.69 -5.89
CA ILE A 224 -1.56 0.62 -6.88
C ILE A 224 -0.65 0.88 -8.07
N ARG A 225 -0.22 -0.21 -8.72
CA ARG A 225 0.43 -0.18 -10.03
C ARG A 225 -0.38 -1.01 -11.00
N VAL A 226 -0.85 -0.38 -12.07
CA VAL A 226 -1.57 -1.00 -13.17
C VAL A 226 -0.62 -1.16 -14.34
N ARG A 227 -0.40 -2.40 -14.76
CA ARG A 227 0.20 -2.69 -16.07
C ARG A 227 -0.91 -2.79 -17.10
N THR A 228 -0.76 -2.04 -18.19
CA THR A 228 -1.74 -1.98 -19.26
C THR A 228 -1.24 -2.76 -20.48
N VAL A 229 -2.18 -3.30 -21.26
CA VAL A 229 -1.89 -3.90 -22.57
C VAL A 229 -1.61 -2.76 -23.55
N ASP A 230 -0.42 -2.77 -24.14
CA ASP A 230 0.03 -1.80 -25.15
C ASP A 230 0.01 -0.31 -24.72
N GLY A 231 -0.17 -0.03 -23.43
CA GLY A 231 -0.21 1.31 -22.85
C GLY A 231 0.93 1.58 -21.86
N PRO A 232 1.04 2.82 -21.35
CA PRO A 232 1.99 3.13 -20.28
C PRO A 232 1.53 2.51 -18.94
N PRO A 233 2.47 2.16 -18.03
CA PRO A 233 2.11 1.78 -16.67
C PRO A 233 1.51 2.97 -15.93
N ILE A 234 0.55 2.70 -15.05
CA ILE A 234 -0.10 3.71 -14.21
C ILE A 234 0.22 3.40 -12.75
N VAL A 235 0.69 4.38 -11.99
CA VAL A 235 0.87 4.28 -10.54
C VAL A 235 0.01 5.32 -9.87
N ALA A 236 -0.86 4.87 -8.95
CA ALA A 236 -1.78 5.74 -8.24
C ALA A 236 -1.57 5.59 -6.74
N ALA A 237 -1.31 6.70 -6.05
CA ALA A 237 -1.25 6.76 -4.60
C ALA A 237 -2.23 7.79 -4.06
N VAL A 238 -3.01 7.39 -3.07
CA VAL A 238 -4.03 8.25 -2.47
C VAL A 238 -4.19 7.99 -0.97
N THR A 239 -4.73 8.97 -0.26
CA THR A 239 -5.03 8.85 1.17
C THR A 239 -6.17 9.76 1.60
N LEU A 240 -6.94 9.28 2.59
CA LEU A 240 -7.96 10.02 3.34
C LEU A 240 -7.45 10.50 4.71
N CYS A 241 -6.17 10.29 5.00
CA CYS A 241 -5.50 10.60 6.25
C CYS A 241 -4.49 11.75 6.12
N ALA A 242 -4.71 12.66 5.17
CA ALA A 242 -3.85 13.83 5.01
C ALA A 242 -4.13 14.88 6.10
N ALA A 243 -3.11 15.63 6.50
CA ALA A 243 -3.26 16.76 7.43
C ALA A 243 -3.99 17.96 6.79
N GLY A 244 -3.84 18.11 5.47
CA GLY A 244 -4.42 19.19 4.68
C GLY A 244 -5.08 18.64 3.42
N ARG A 245 -5.86 19.49 2.75
CA ARG A 245 -6.52 19.15 1.50
C ARG A 245 -5.77 19.74 0.31
N ASP A 246 -5.29 18.86 -0.56
CA ASP A 246 -4.74 19.24 -1.86
C ASP A 246 -5.65 18.79 -3.00
N GLU A 247 -5.52 19.46 -4.15
CA GLU A 247 -6.23 19.07 -5.36
C GLU A 247 -5.58 17.81 -5.96
N PRO A 248 -6.34 16.72 -6.14
CA PRO A 248 -5.81 15.52 -6.74
C PRO A 248 -5.57 15.71 -8.23
N TYR A 249 -4.65 14.92 -8.78
CA TYR A 249 -4.11 15.15 -10.10
C TYR A 249 -3.67 13.86 -10.78
N VAL A 250 -3.58 13.95 -12.11
CA VAL A 250 -2.93 12.96 -12.97
C VAL A 250 -1.70 13.62 -13.57
N VAL A 251 -0.55 12.95 -13.56
CA VAL A 251 0.69 13.42 -14.21
C VAL A 251 1.15 12.39 -15.23
N VAL A 252 1.36 12.83 -16.47
CA VAL A 252 1.91 12.01 -17.55
C VAL A 252 3.39 12.32 -17.66
N HIS A 253 4.23 11.31 -17.51
CA HIS A 253 5.68 11.43 -17.63
C HIS A 253 6.13 11.02 -19.02
N GLY A 254 7.04 11.79 -19.60
CA GLY A 254 7.70 11.45 -20.85
C GLY A 254 9.20 11.79 -20.80
N GLU A 255 9.95 11.25 -21.76
CA GLU A 255 11.41 11.39 -21.84
C GLU A 255 11.92 12.83 -21.83
N ARG A 256 11.08 13.81 -22.21
CA ARG A 256 11.47 15.22 -22.34
C ARG A 256 10.61 16.18 -21.51
N GLY A 257 9.72 15.67 -20.67
CA GLY A 257 8.85 16.53 -19.89
C GLY A 257 7.66 15.80 -19.27
N ARG A 258 6.73 16.57 -18.73
CA ARG A 258 5.52 16.06 -18.09
C ARG A 258 4.30 16.91 -18.40
N ILE A 259 3.12 16.30 -18.31
CA ILE A 259 1.83 16.99 -18.37
C ILE A 259 1.08 16.70 -17.08
N ARG A 260 0.75 17.73 -16.31
CA ARG A 260 -0.09 17.62 -15.11
C ARG A 260 -1.51 18.05 -15.43
N LEU A 261 -2.48 17.20 -15.10
CA LEU A 261 -3.91 17.46 -15.14
C LEU A 261 -4.47 17.48 -13.72
N THR A 262 -4.81 18.66 -13.22
CA THR A 262 -5.60 18.82 -11.99
C THR A 262 -7.07 18.64 -12.37
N TYR A 263 -7.51 17.38 -12.39
CA TYR A 263 -8.77 16.98 -13.03
C TYR A 263 -10.01 17.57 -12.36
N THR A 264 -9.94 17.94 -11.07
CA THR A 264 -11.04 18.60 -10.36
C THR A 264 -11.32 20.00 -10.89
N LEU A 265 -10.26 20.71 -11.31
CA LEU A 265 -10.29 22.10 -11.79
C LEU A 265 -10.29 22.23 -13.32
N ASP A 266 -10.20 21.11 -14.05
CA ASP A 266 -10.04 21.06 -15.51
C ASP A 266 -8.80 21.84 -16.00
N GLU A 267 -7.73 21.81 -15.21
CA GLU A 267 -6.50 22.57 -15.45
C GLU A 267 -5.37 21.66 -15.92
N VAL A 268 -4.72 22.03 -17.03
CA VAL A 268 -3.57 21.33 -17.61
C VAL A 268 -2.35 22.24 -17.57
N GLN A 269 -1.23 21.68 -17.13
CA GLN A 269 0.08 22.33 -17.15
C GLN A 269 1.10 21.41 -17.82
N VAL A 270 1.86 21.96 -18.78
CA VAL A 270 2.96 21.23 -19.44
C VAL A 270 4.27 21.75 -18.89
N ASN A 271 5.08 20.86 -18.29
CA ASN A 271 6.27 21.23 -17.52
C ASN A 271 5.94 22.37 -16.53
N ASP A 272 6.82 23.36 -16.41
CA ASP A 272 6.61 24.58 -15.61
C ASP A 272 5.95 25.71 -16.43
N GLY A 273 5.24 25.35 -17.50
CA GLY A 273 4.54 26.30 -18.37
C GLY A 273 3.27 26.89 -17.76
N PRO A 274 2.54 27.74 -18.52
CA PRO A 274 1.29 28.32 -18.06
C PRO A 274 0.19 27.27 -17.91
N VAL A 275 -0.68 27.47 -16.92
CA VAL A 275 -1.87 26.64 -16.69
C VAL A 275 -2.97 27.00 -17.70
N ARG A 276 -3.55 25.98 -18.34
CA ARG A 276 -4.69 26.10 -19.26
C ARG A 276 -5.92 25.46 -18.63
N ARG A 277 -7.00 26.22 -18.48
CA ARG A 277 -8.30 25.71 -18.02
C ARG A 277 -9.19 25.31 -19.20
N PHE A 278 -9.88 24.19 -19.05
CA PHE A 278 -10.82 23.63 -20.03
C PHE A 278 -12.24 23.62 -19.47
N GLY A 279 -13.23 23.51 -20.35
CA GLY A 279 -14.62 23.32 -19.96
C GLY A 279 -14.94 21.86 -19.64
N ARG A 280 -16.06 21.64 -18.94
CA ARG A 280 -16.60 20.32 -18.64
C ARG A 280 -18.05 20.25 -19.04
N THR A 281 -18.41 19.16 -19.73
CA THR A 281 -19.79 18.89 -20.12
C THR A 281 -20.51 18.15 -18.99
N ASP A 282 -21.71 18.61 -18.64
CA ASP A 282 -22.59 17.90 -17.72
C ASP A 282 -23.07 16.57 -18.35
N LEU A 283 -22.84 15.45 -17.66
CA LEU A 283 -23.14 14.13 -18.23
C LEU A 283 -24.64 13.87 -18.41
N LEU A 284 -25.52 14.46 -17.60
CA LEU A 284 -26.95 14.35 -17.84
C LEU A 284 -27.37 15.15 -19.07
N ARG A 285 -26.82 16.36 -19.27
CA ARG A 285 -27.02 17.11 -20.53
C ARG A 285 -26.53 16.31 -21.74
N ASN A 286 -25.36 15.69 -21.67
CA ASN A 286 -24.86 14.83 -22.74
C ASN A 286 -25.75 13.60 -22.98
N LEU A 287 -26.28 12.96 -21.92
CA LEU A 287 -27.25 11.87 -22.09
C LEU A 287 -28.53 12.33 -22.78
N VAL A 288 -29.07 13.48 -22.37
CA VAL A 288 -30.27 14.06 -23.00
C VAL A 288 -30.03 14.36 -24.48
N ALA A 289 -28.86 14.90 -24.83
CA ALA A 289 -28.48 15.15 -26.21
C ALA A 289 -28.32 13.84 -27.00
N HIS A 290 -27.64 12.83 -26.46
CA HIS A 290 -27.56 11.50 -27.08
C HIS A 290 -28.95 10.92 -27.39
N VAL A 291 -29.84 10.97 -26.41
CA VAL A 291 -31.20 10.42 -26.47
C VAL A 291 -32.13 11.21 -27.41
N GLY A 292 -31.86 12.50 -27.62
CA GLY A 292 -32.66 13.41 -28.43
C GLY A 292 -32.15 13.59 -29.87
N SER A 293 -30.84 13.77 -30.04
CA SER A 293 -30.18 14.13 -31.31
C SER A 293 -29.10 13.14 -31.76
N GLY A 294 -28.80 12.09 -30.97
CA GLY A 294 -27.82 11.07 -31.34
C GLY A 294 -26.35 11.48 -31.13
N GLU A 295 -26.09 12.53 -30.34
CA GLU A 295 -24.71 12.90 -29.95
C GLU A 295 -23.97 11.72 -29.30
N PRO A 296 -22.67 11.52 -29.55
CA PRO A 296 -21.89 10.50 -28.85
C PRO A 296 -21.92 10.68 -27.33
N LEU A 297 -22.05 9.56 -26.60
CA LEU A 297 -21.92 9.58 -25.15
C LEU A 297 -20.46 9.83 -24.77
N LEU A 298 -20.26 10.65 -23.74
CA LEU A 298 -18.93 10.88 -23.18
C LEU A 298 -18.49 9.71 -22.31
N VAL A 299 -19.39 9.14 -21.51
CA VAL A 299 -19.05 8.04 -20.60
C VAL A 299 -20.00 6.86 -20.79
N PRO A 300 -20.03 6.23 -21.98
CA PRO A 300 -20.76 4.98 -22.15
C PRO A 300 -20.19 3.92 -21.21
N ILE A 301 -21.02 2.99 -20.73
CA ILE A 301 -20.63 1.96 -19.76
C ILE A 301 -19.35 1.19 -20.17
N ALA A 302 -19.18 0.87 -21.46
CA ALA A 302 -17.99 0.19 -21.97
C ALA A 302 -16.67 0.93 -21.68
N ARG A 303 -16.70 2.27 -21.57
CA ARG A 303 -15.54 3.13 -21.27
C ARG A 303 -15.08 3.03 -19.81
N THR A 304 -15.82 2.35 -18.93
CA THR A 304 -15.39 2.14 -17.54
C THR A 304 -14.87 0.72 -17.30
N GLY A 305 -14.63 -0.04 -18.37
CA GLY A 305 -14.20 -1.42 -18.32
C GLY A 305 -12.90 -1.65 -17.54
N ALA A 306 -11.84 -0.95 -17.92
CA ALA A 306 -10.54 -1.05 -17.25
C ALA A 306 -10.62 -0.61 -15.78
N PHE A 307 -11.41 0.42 -15.48
CA PHE A 307 -11.65 0.83 -14.09
C PHE A 307 -12.25 -0.32 -13.28
N MET A 308 -13.21 -1.05 -13.85
CA MET A 308 -13.82 -2.19 -13.19
C MET A 308 -12.88 -3.38 -13.04
N GLU A 309 -11.93 -3.59 -13.97
CA GLU A 309 -10.87 -4.59 -13.82
C GLU A 309 -9.93 -4.25 -12.66
N VAL A 310 -9.55 -2.96 -12.51
CA VAL A 310 -8.76 -2.51 -11.36
C VAL A 310 -9.53 -2.64 -10.05
N MET A 311 -10.81 -2.26 -10.04
CA MET A 311 -11.66 -2.38 -8.86
C MET A 311 -11.86 -3.84 -8.44
N GLU A 312 -11.97 -4.77 -9.40
CA GLU A 312 -12.04 -6.21 -9.14
C GLU A 312 -10.74 -6.74 -8.52
N ALA A 313 -9.58 -6.28 -9.00
CA ALA A 313 -8.30 -6.62 -8.38
C ALA A 313 -8.21 -6.14 -6.91
N ILE A 314 -8.68 -4.92 -6.61
CA ILE A 314 -8.74 -4.40 -5.22
C ILE A 314 -9.73 -5.21 -4.36
N ARG A 315 -10.86 -5.63 -4.93
CA ARG A 315 -11.86 -6.46 -4.25
C ARG A 315 -11.33 -7.86 -3.91
N LEU A 316 -10.52 -8.44 -4.80
CA LEU A 316 -9.92 -9.77 -4.63
C LEU A 316 -8.60 -9.76 -3.86
N ALA A 317 -7.96 -8.60 -3.68
CA ALA A 317 -6.77 -8.45 -2.88
C ALA A 317 -7.01 -8.90 -1.41
N PRO A 318 -5.95 -9.30 -0.69
CA PRO A 318 -6.00 -9.49 0.76
C PRO A 318 -6.59 -8.28 1.47
N ASP A 319 -7.06 -8.48 2.70
CA ASP A 319 -7.59 -7.40 3.50
C ASP A 319 -6.53 -6.29 3.69
N PRO A 320 -6.93 -5.01 3.64
CA PRO A 320 -6.02 -3.88 3.87
C PRO A 320 -5.26 -4.05 5.18
N LEU A 321 -3.97 -3.71 5.16
CA LEU A 321 -3.10 -3.84 6.32
C LEU A 321 -3.27 -2.64 7.27
N PRO A 322 -3.30 -2.85 8.60
CA PRO A 322 -3.38 -1.76 9.55
C PRO A 322 -2.09 -0.95 9.58
N ILE A 323 -2.23 0.38 9.64
CA ILE A 323 -1.11 1.28 9.95
C ILE A 323 -0.96 1.38 11.47
N SER A 324 0.26 1.12 11.98
CA SER A 324 0.54 1.20 13.43
C SER A 324 0.17 2.58 13.99
N ALA A 325 -0.39 2.59 15.20
CA ALA A 325 -0.76 3.82 15.91
C ALA A 325 0.42 4.79 16.12
N ASP A 326 1.66 4.29 16.10
CA ASP A 326 2.88 5.09 16.22
C ASP A 326 3.05 6.09 15.06
N HIS A 327 2.45 5.81 13.91
CA HIS A 327 2.47 6.68 12.73
C HIS A 327 1.27 7.63 12.67
N LEU A 328 0.33 7.55 13.61
CA LEU A 328 -0.97 8.21 13.50
C LEU A 328 -1.12 9.32 14.51
N ASP A 329 -1.54 10.49 14.03
CA ASP A 329 -2.06 11.57 14.87
C ASP A 329 -3.59 11.48 14.91
N ARG A 330 -4.13 11.34 16.12
CA ARG A 330 -5.57 11.24 16.41
C ARG A 330 -6.09 12.37 17.28
N SER A 331 -5.36 13.48 17.36
CA SER A 331 -5.72 14.64 18.20
C SER A 331 -6.86 15.48 17.62
N GLY A 332 -7.18 15.33 16.33
CA GLY A 332 -8.21 16.09 15.62
C GLY A 332 -9.53 15.34 15.38
N GLU A 333 -10.36 15.88 14.48
CA GLU A 333 -11.67 15.30 14.10
C GLU A 333 -11.56 14.02 13.25
N GLY A 334 -10.36 13.70 12.76
CA GLY A 334 -10.06 12.53 11.95
C GLY A 334 -8.67 11.99 12.27
N VAL A 335 -8.28 10.93 11.58
CA VAL A 335 -6.94 10.32 11.71
C VAL A 335 -6.02 10.89 10.65
N VAL A 336 -4.87 11.42 11.09
CA VAL A 336 -3.82 11.95 10.21
C VAL A 336 -2.63 10.99 10.21
N LEU A 337 -2.08 10.72 9.03
CA LEU A 337 -0.80 10.05 8.83
C LEU A 337 0.24 11.11 8.45
N PRO A 338 1.08 11.60 9.38
CA PRO A 338 2.01 12.69 9.10
C PRO A 338 2.95 12.36 7.93
N GLY A 339 3.18 13.34 7.05
CA GLY A 339 4.05 13.19 5.88
C GLY A 339 3.47 12.41 4.70
N VAL A 340 2.29 11.79 4.83
CA VAL A 340 1.69 10.96 3.77
C VAL A 340 1.47 11.71 2.45
N ALA A 341 1.13 13.00 2.50
CA ALA A 341 0.92 13.78 1.29
C ALA A 341 2.21 13.87 0.44
N GLY A 342 3.36 14.02 1.10
CA GLY A 342 4.66 13.99 0.41
C GLY A 342 5.00 12.62 -0.16
N LEU A 343 4.59 11.53 0.48
CA LEU A 343 4.73 10.17 -0.06
C LEU A 343 3.81 9.93 -1.27
N VAL A 344 2.58 10.44 -1.22
CA VAL A 344 1.63 10.41 -2.36
C VAL A 344 2.22 11.14 -3.56
N ASP A 345 2.78 12.34 -3.35
CA ASP A 345 3.42 13.10 -4.42
C ASP A 345 4.68 12.39 -4.96
N ALA A 346 5.53 11.87 -4.07
CA ALA A 346 6.71 11.11 -4.48
C ALA A 346 6.34 9.84 -5.27
N SER A 347 5.22 9.19 -4.93
CA SER A 347 4.71 8.01 -5.62
C SER A 347 4.27 8.35 -7.04
N ALA A 348 3.46 9.39 -7.20
CA ALA A 348 3.02 9.86 -8.51
C ALA A 348 4.18 10.36 -9.38
N ASP A 349 5.18 11.02 -8.78
CA ASP A 349 6.34 11.55 -9.49
C ASP A 349 7.32 10.46 -9.94
N ARG A 350 7.62 9.49 -9.05
CA ARG A 350 8.62 8.44 -9.29
C ARG A 350 8.04 7.15 -9.85
N LEU A 351 6.72 7.06 -10.02
CA LEU A 351 6.00 5.85 -10.42
C LEU A 351 6.33 4.66 -9.50
N ALA A 352 6.32 4.92 -8.19
CA ALA A 352 6.73 3.97 -7.16
C ALA A 352 5.62 3.77 -6.12
N LEU A 353 5.47 2.56 -5.60
CA LEU A 353 4.58 2.23 -4.49
C LEU A 353 5.12 2.77 -3.15
N PHE A 354 4.31 2.75 -2.08
CA PHE A 354 4.75 3.29 -0.78
C PHE A 354 5.91 2.49 -0.19
N SER A 355 5.89 1.16 -0.28
CA SER A 355 7.01 0.33 0.16
C SER A 355 8.30 0.60 -0.63
N GLU A 356 8.17 0.92 -1.92
CA GLU A 356 9.32 1.23 -2.77
C GLU A 356 9.94 2.60 -2.46
N LEU A 357 9.13 3.52 -1.93
CA LEU A 357 9.57 4.81 -1.40
C LEU A 357 10.16 4.72 0.01
N GLY A 358 10.14 3.54 0.63
CA GLY A 358 10.66 3.32 1.98
C GLY A 358 9.74 3.82 3.09
N ALA A 359 8.43 3.93 2.84
CA ALA A 359 7.47 4.22 3.90
C ALA A 359 7.49 3.10 4.94
N SER A 360 7.87 3.41 6.18
CA SER A 360 8.10 2.41 7.23
C SER A 360 6.85 1.57 7.56
N TRP A 361 5.69 2.21 7.54
CA TRP A 361 4.40 1.57 7.77
C TRP A 361 3.89 0.73 6.59
N ALA A 362 4.52 0.79 5.41
CA ALA A 362 4.03 0.10 4.22
C ALA A 362 4.39 -1.39 4.19
N THR A 363 5.26 -1.88 5.08
CA THR A 363 5.63 -3.31 5.17
C THR A 363 5.52 -3.83 6.61
N PRO A 364 4.31 -3.89 7.19
CA PRO A 364 4.11 -4.45 8.52
C PRO A 364 4.16 -5.99 8.48
N LEU A 365 4.54 -6.60 9.60
CA LEU A 365 4.39 -8.02 9.90
C LEU A 365 3.39 -8.17 11.04
N LEU A 366 2.41 -9.05 10.83
CA LEU A 366 1.35 -9.34 11.79
C LEU A 366 1.53 -10.72 12.41
N ALA A 367 1.34 -10.81 13.73
CA ALA A 367 1.12 -12.07 14.43
C ALA A 367 -0.39 -12.16 14.76
N GLY A 368 -1.13 -12.91 13.94
CA GLY A 368 -2.60 -12.85 13.95
C GLY A 368 -3.05 -11.51 13.37
N ASP A 369 -3.79 -10.72 14.15
CA ASP A 369 -4.29 -9.39 13.74
C ASP A 369 -3.45 -8.23 14.31
N THR A 370 -2.36 -8.52 15.02
CA THR A 370 -1.54 -7.53 15.70
C THR A 370 -0.28 -7.23 14.90
N VAL A 371 -0.02 -5.95 14.57
CA VAL A 371 1.26 -5.51 13.99
C VAL A 371 2.36 -5.68 15.04
N VAL A 372 3.33 -6.54 14.73
CA VAL A 372 4.44 -6.86 15.64
C VAL A 372 5.79 -6.42 15.12
N ALA A 373 5.93 -6.14 13.83
CA ALA A 373 7.13 -5.53 13.28
C ALA A 373 6.84 -4.67 12.04
N GLU A 374 7.73 -3.74 11.75
CA GLU A 374 7.80 -3.05 10.45
C GLU A 374 9.12 -3.38 9.75
N TYR A 375 9.08 -3.49 8.42
CA TYR A 375 10.25 -3.80 7.61
C TYR A 375 10.63 -2.63 6.71
N VAL A 376 11.82 -2.07 6.95
CA VAL A 376 12.39 -1.01 6.13
C VAL A 376 13.23 -1.66 5.04
N THR A 377 12.80 -1.54 3.78
CA THR A 377 13.47 -2.15 2.62
C THR A 377 14.61 -1.29 2.05
N ARG A 378 14.47 0.03 2.12
CA ARG A 378 15.38 1.01 1.51
C ARG A 378 15.64 2.18 2.45
N PRO A 379 16.47 1.99 3.50
CA PRO A 379 16.71 3.07 4.43
C PRO A 379 17.59 4.16 3.79
N ASP A 380 17.26 5.42 4.04
CA ASP A 380 18.06 6.58 3.61
C ASP A 380 19.21 6.80 4.61
N LEU A 381 20.35 6.17 4.32
CA LEU A 381 21.53 6.15 5.19
C LEU A 381 22.80 6.50 4.40
N PRO A 382 23.80 7.14 5.04
CA PRO A 382 25.10 7.32 4.41
C PRO A 382 25.77 5.96 4.17
N LEU A 383 26.56 5.86 3.09
CA LEU A 383 27.25 4.62 2.73
C LEU A 383 28.14 4.07 3.86
N THR A 384 28.72 4.95 4.68
CA THR A 384 29.53 4.59 5.86
C THR A 384 28.76 3.82 6.94
N GLU A 385 27.42 3.77 6.89
CA GLU A 385 26.57 2.97 7.77
C GLU A 385 26.13 1.64 7.12
N SER A 386 26.58 1.35 5.89
CA SER A 386 26.21 0.20 5.07
C SER A 386 24.69 0.02 4.95
N PRO A 387 24.02 0.85 4.13
CA PRO A 387 22.57 0.82 3.94
C PRO A 387 22.06 -0.59 3.61
N ARG A 388 21.02 -1.03 4.32
CA ARG A 388 20.48 -2.39 4.22
C ARG A 388 19.08 -2.50 4.81
N PRO A 389 18.24 -3.44 4.34
CA PRO A 389 16.96 -3.69 4.97
C PRO A 389 17.06 -4.19 6.42
N TYR A 390 16.11 -3.78 7.25
CA TYR A 390 16.00 -4.21 8.65
C TYR A 390 14.55 -4.18 9.16
N LEU A 391 14.29 -4.95 10.21
CA LEU A 391 13.05 -4.92 10.98
C LEU A 391 13.17 -3.89 12.11
N HIS A 392 12.33 -2.87 12.10
CA HIS A 392 12.12 -1.93 13.20
C HIS A 392 10.90 -1.02 12.94
N PRO A 393 10.09 -0.73 13.97
CA PRO A 393 10.17 -1.32 15.30
C PRO A 393 9.68 -2.76 15.31
N VAL A 394 10.29 -3.60 16.14
CA VAL A 394 9.76 -4.92 16.54
C VAL A 394 9.18 -4.81 17.96
N ARG A 395 8.04 -5.45 18.21
CA ARG A 395 7.22 -5.31 19.42
C ARG A 395 6.85 -6.65 20.05
N THR A 396 6.67 -6.66 21.38
CA THR A 396 5.87 -7.69 22.05
C THR A 396 4.39 -7.54 21.68
N LEU A 397 3.53 -8.51 22.01
CA LEU A 397 2.09 -8.38 21.77
C LEU A 397 1.47 -7.26 22.62
N GLY A 398 2.04 -6.97 23.79
CA GLY A 398 1.69 -5.81 24.61
C GLY A 398 2.20 -4.45 24.08
N GLY A 399 2.93 -4.43 22.96
CA GLY A 399 3.37 -3.19 22.30
C GLY A 399 4.76 -2.68 22.72
N THR A 400 5.45 -3.38 23.62
CA THR A 400 6.79 -2.97 24.08
C THR A 400 7.80 -3.10 22.94
N VAL A 401 8.51 -2.01 22.62
CA VAL A 401 9.55 -2.00 21.58
C VAL A 401 10.75 -2.82 22.05
N VAL A 402 11.17 -3.79 21.25
CA VAL A 402 12.29 -4.69 21.55
C VAL A 402 13.46 -4.52 20.59
N THR A 403 13.47 -3.46 19.79
CA THR A 403 14.56 -3.10 18.87
C THR A 403 14.92 -1.61 18.96
N GLU A 404 16.16 -1.28 18.63
CA GLU A 404 16.66 0.08 18.53
C GLU A 404 17.40 0.27 17.19
N VAL A 405 17.31 1.47 16.61
CA VAL A 405 17.90 1.82 15.31
C VAL A 405 18.71 3.10 15.46
N ARG A 406 19.90 3.11 14.85
CA ARG A 406 20.86 4.23 14.81
C ARG A 406 21.09 4.92 16.16
N PRO A 407 21.41 4.17 17.22
CA PRO A 407 21.74 4.79 18.50
C PRO A 407 23.02 5.65 18.36
N PRO A 408 23.16 6.75 19.12
CA PRO A 408 24.25 7.72 18.94
C PRO A 408 25.67 7.14 19.05
N ASP A 409 25.84 6.05 19.80
CA ASP A 409 27.10 5.32 19.99
C ASP A 409 27.46 4.44 18.78
N HIS A 410 26.46 3.83 18.15
CA HIS A 410 26.60 2.90 17.05
C HIS A 410 25.58 3.21 15.94
N PRO A 411 25.77 4.29 15.16
CA PRO A 411 24.78 4.73 14.18
C PRO A 411 24.51 3.69 13.09
N HIS A 412 25.41 2.74 12.87
CA HIS A 412 25.26 1.64 11.91
C HIS A 412 24.50 0.42 12.47
N HIS A 413 24.02 0.43 13.73
CA HIS A 413 23.16 -0.63 14.26
C HIS A 413 21.70 -0.39 13.88
N LEU A 414 21.10 -1.35 13.19
CA LEU A 414 19.77 -1.24 12.59
C LEU A 414 18.88 -2.41 13.04
N GLY A 415 18.10 -2.21 14.10
CA GLY A 415 16.99 -3.10 14.49
C GLY A 415 17.38 -4.58 14.50
N ALA A 416 16.61 -5.40 13.78
CA ALA A 416 16.95 -6.80 13.51
C ALA A 416 17.14 -7.06 12.00
N GLY A 417 18.21 -7.77 11.62
CA GLY A 417 18.50 -8.09 10.22
C GLY A 417 19.85 -8.79 10.03
N VAL A 418 20.34 -8.83 8.79
CA VAL A 418 21.64 -9.44 8.44
C VAL A 418 22.67 -8.36 8.16
N ALA A 419 23.80 -8.41 8.85
CA ALA A 419 24.92 -7.49 8.68
C ALA A 419 26.24 -8.23 8.85
N VAL A 420 27.23 -8.00 7.98
CA VAL A 420 28.51 -8.74 8.00
C VAL A 420 29.69 -7.80 7.79
N THR A 421 30.70 -7.90 8.64
CA THR A 421 31.80 -6.91 8.66
C THR A 421 32.76 -7.00 7.49
N ASP A 422 32.88 -8.16 6.85
CA ASP A 422 33.77 -8.39 5.73
C ASP A 422 33.27 -9.60 4.93
N VAL A 423 32.80 -9.34 3.71
CA VAL A 423 32.51 -10.35 2.69
C VAL A 423 33.34 -10.04 1.46
N GLY A 424 34.35 -10.88 1.19
CA GLY A 424 35.25 -10.67 0.05
C GLY A 424 35.99 -9.33 0.10
N GLY A 425 36.31 -8.81 1.29
CA GLY A 425 36.99 -7.54 1.48
C GLY A 425 36.09 -6.31 1.57
N ARG A 426 34.76 -6.49 1.60
CA ARG A 426 33.76 -5.40 1.65
C ARG A 426 32.98 -5.40 2.95
N ASN A 427 32.74 -4.23 3.51
CA ASN A 427 32.04 -4.03 4.78
C ASN A 427 30.54 -3.81 4.55
N PHE A 428 29.70 -4.76 5.00
CA PHE A 428 28.24 -4.69 4.99
C PHE A 428 27.66 -4.55 6.41
N TRP A 429 28.48 -4.15 7.38
CA TRP A 429 28.09 -3.87 8.76
C TRP A 429 27.94 -2.37 9.02
N GLY A 430 28.77 -1.56 8.37
CA GLY A 430 28.91 -0.13 8.59
C GLY A 430 29.99 0.20 9.61
N GLY A 431 30.23 1.49 9.82
CA GLY A 431 31.24 1.99 10.75
C GLY A 431 32.67 1.69 10.30
N ARG A 432 33.60 1.62 11.26
CA ARG A 432 35.01 1.39 10.98
C ARG A 432 35.31 -0.09 10.78
N THR A 433 36.10 -0.41 9.76
CA THR A 433 36.63 -1.76 9.53
C THR A 433 37.82 -2.01 10.46
N TYR A 434 37.84 -3.16 11.15
CA TYR A 434 39.00 -3.52 11.97
C TYR A 434 40.16 -4.01 11.09
N VAL A 435 41.30 -3.34 11.19
CA VAL A 435 42.54 -3.70 10.48
C VAL A 435 43.54 -4.23 11.50
N ARG A 436 44.14 -5.39 11.21
CA ARG A 436 45.14 -6.02 12.08
C ARG A 436 46.29 -5.03 12.36
N ASP A 437 46.71 -4.96 13.62
CA ASP A 437 47.77 -4.08 14.12
C ASP A 437 47.49 -2.56 14.02
N GLN A 438 46.34 -2.13 13.47
CA GLN A 438 45.93 -0.73 13.39
C GLN A 438 44.67 -0.43 14.21
N GLY A 439 43.78 -1.42 14.40
CA GLY A 439 42.52 -1.24 15.10
C GLY A 439 41.36 -0.83 14.18
N PRO A 440 40.27 -0.27 14.72
CA PRO A 440 39.15 0.23 13.93
C PRO A 440 39.55 1.43 13.05
N THR A 441 39.50 1.27 11.74
CA THR A 441 39.95 2.24 10.74
C THR A 441 38.82 2.59 9.77
N TRP A 442 38.71 3.87 9.39
CA TRP A 442 37.83 4.26 8.29
C TRP A 442 38.48 3.87 6.96
N LEU A 443 37.82 2.98 6.24
CA LEU A 443 38.20 2.56 4.90
C LEU A 443 37.07 2.93 3.92
N ASP A 444 37.40 2.95 2.64
CA ASP A 444 36.44 3.10 1.55
C ASP A 444 36.07 1.70 1.04
N ASP A 445 35.47 0.89 1.91
CA ASP A 445 35.15 -0.53 1.68
C ASP A 445 33.66 -0.87 1.91
N HIS A 446 32.83 0.13 2.21
CA HIS A 446 31.41 -0.06 2.55
C HIS A 446 30.57 -0.46 1.34
N GLY A 447 29.80 -1.53 1.51
CA GLY A 447 28.78 -1.98 0.58
C GLY A 447 27.36 -1.70 1.06
N VAL A 448 26.40 -2.00 0.19
CA VAL A 448 24.96 -1.87 0.35
C VAL A 448 24.32 -3.24 0.14
N GLN A 449 23.30 -3.55 0.93
CA GLN A 449 22.40 -4.67 0.65
C GLN A 449 21.12 -4.07 0.04
N ARG A 450 20.94 -4.22 -1.27
CA ARG A 450 19.88 -3.55 -2.02
C ARG A 450 18.71 -4.49 -2.28
N HIS A 451 17.52 -4.09 -1.83
CA HIS A 451 16.24 -4.75 -2.17
C HIS A 451 16.06 -4.85 -3.68
N VAL A 452 15.80 -6.06 -4.16
CA VAL A 452 15.45 -6.33 -5.56
C VAL A 452 13.94 -6.47 -5.71
N ALA A 453 13.35 -7.45 -5.02
CA ALA A 453 11.93 -7.74 -5.10
C ALA A 453 11.47 -8.58 -3.89
N PHE A 454 10.17 -8.52 -3.59
CA PHE A 454 9.49 -9.56 -2.83
C PHE A 454 9.01 -10.65 -3.80
N GLU A 455 9.39 -11.90 -3.55
CA GLU A 455 8.94 -13.07 -4.32
C GLU A 455 7.58 -13.57 -3.81
N GLU A 456 7.38 -13.48 -2.49
CA GLU A 456 6.12 -13.79 -1.81
C GLU A 456 5.91 -12.77 -0.69
N ARG A 457 4.66 -12.37 -0.45
CA ARG A 457 4.30 -11.49 0.66
C ARG A 457 2.85 -11.67 1.07
N ASP A 458 2.63 -11.73 2.38
CA ASP A 458 1.33 -11.68 3.02
C ASP A 458 1.44 -10.86 4.33
N ALA A 459 0.36 -10.81 5.11
CA ALA A 459 0.33 -10.08 6.37
C ALA A 459 1.31 -10.63 7.43
N ALA A 460 1.61 -11.94 7.41
CA ALA A 460 2.48 -12.58 8.38
C ALA A 460 3.96 -12.52 8.00
N GLY A 461 4.28 -12.25 6.73
CA GLY A 461 5.68 -12.09 6.33
C GLY A 461 5.94 -12.12 4.83
N PHE A 462 7.19 -12.38 4.47
CA PHE A 462 7.66 -12.27 3.11
C PHE A 462 8.84 -13.21 2.78
N ALA A 463 9.05 -13.41 1.48
CA ALA A 463 10.30 -13.85 0.88
C ALA A 463 10.87 -12.73 0.00
N GLU A 464 12.14 -12.41 0.15
CA GLU A 464 12.79 -11.26 -0.47
C GLU A 464 14.12 -11.64 -1.12
N THR A 465 14.37 -11.07 -2.30
CA THR A 465 15.67 -11.09 -2.98
C THR A 465 16.43 -9.79 -2.75
N LEU A 466 17.72 -9.91 -2.44
CA LEU A 466 18.67 -8.82 -2.21
C LEU A 466 19.96 -9.01 -3.01
N LEU A 467 20.63 -7.91 -3.35
CA LEU A 467 21.98 -7.92 -3.91
C LEU A 467 22.93 -7.17 -2.99
N TRP A 468 24.10 -7.76 -2.74
CA TRP A 468 25.15 -7.17 -1.93
C TRP A 468 26.23 -6.65 -2.86
N GLU A 469 26.39 -5.34 -2.91
CA GLU A 469 27.28 -4.67 -3.86
C GLU A 469 27.93 -3.46 -3.21
N ARG A 470 29.06 -3.03 -3.76
CA ARG A 470 29.59 -1.69 -3.50
C ARG A 470 29.10 -0.78 -4.63
N PRO A 471 28.70 0.47 -4.36
CA PRO A 471 28.22 1.36 -5.43
C PRO A 471 29.22 1.46 -6.58
N GLY A 472 28.76 1.13 -7.80
CA GLY A 472 29.59 1.14 -9.01
C GLY A 472 30.37 -0.16 -9.29
N GLU A 473 30.21 -1.20 -8.48
CA GLU A 473 30.80 -2.53 -8.68
C GLU A 473 29.72 -3.59 -8.92
N ASP A 474 30.10 -4.72 -9.53
CA ASP A 474 29.21 -5.88 -9.68
C ASP A 474 28.86 -6.48 -8.30
N PRO A 475 27.64 -7.00 -8.11
CA PRO A 475 27.24 -7.64 -6.86
C PRO A 475 28.06 -8.90 -6.59
N VAL A 476 28.46 -9.08 -5.33
CA VAL A 476 29.27 -10.23 -4.89
C VAL A 476 28.43 -11.35 -4.31
N VAL A 477 27.25 -11.01 -3.78
CA VAL A 477 26.29 -11.96 -3.18
C VAL A 477 24.88 -11.62 -3.66
N ARG A 478 24.13 -12.65 -4.04
CA ARG A 478 22.67 -12.61 -4.07
C ARG A 478 22.17 -13.23 -2.78
N GLU A 479 21.40 -12.49 -2.01
CA GLU A 479 20.75 -12.99 -0.81
C GLU A 479 19.28 -13.27 -1.08
N GLU A 480 18.81 -14.44 -0.65
CA GLU A 480 17.40 -14.78 -0.56
C GLU A 480 17.05 -14.94 0.92
N ARG A 481 16.08 -14.17 1.42
CA ARG A 481 15.67 -14.22 2.83
C ARG A 481 14.18 -14.40 3.00
N THR A 482 13.80 -14.97 4.14
CA THR A 482 12.41 -15.08 4.57
C THR A 482 12.26 -14.53 5.97
N ALA A 483 11.21 -13.77 6.23
CA ALA A 483 10.80 -13.36 7.57
C ALA A 483 9.32 -13.71 7.76
N ARG A 484 8.97 -14.43 8.83
CA ARG A 484 7.59 -14.79 9.18
C ARG A 484 7.34 -14.55 10.66
N ALA A 485 6.24 -13.86 10.97
CA ALA A 485 5.71 -13.74 12.32
C ALA A 485 4.74 -14.90 12.60
N VAL A 486 4.97 -15.63 13.69
CA VAL A 486 4.20 -16.81 14.08
C VAL A 486 3.63 -16.61 15.48
N PRO A 487 2.30 -16.56 15.68
CA PRO A 487 1.70 -16.50 17.00
C PRO A 487 2.08 -17.71 17.85
N LEU A 488 2.33 -17.50 19.15
CA LEU A 488 2.64 -18.55 20.12
C LEU A 488 1.68 -18.49 21.30
N SER A 489 1.71 -19.53 22.13
CA SER A 489 1.02 -19.59 23.43
C SER A 489 1.44 -18.44 24.37
N ARG A 490 2.68 -17.96 24.23
CA ARG A 490 3.22 -16.81 24.95
C ARG A 490 4.06 -15.93 24.03
N GLY A 491 3.43 -14.86 23.53
CA GLY A 491 4.07 -13.92 22.60
C GLY A 491 3.97 -14.41 21.15
N TRP A 492 5.03 -14.18 20.38
CA TRP A 492 5.12 -14.62 18.99
C TRP A 492 6.59 -14.93 18.63
N ALA A 493 6.83 -15.57 17.49
CA ALA A 493 8.18 -15.83 16.98
C ALA A 493 8.40 -15.18 15.62
N LEU A 494 9.56 -14.55 15.46
CA LEU A 494 10.15 -14.26 14.16
C LEU A 494 10.92 -15.49 13.69
N ARG A 495 10.43 -16.15 12.64
CA ARG A 495 11.20 -17.15 11.88
C ARG A 495 11.92 -16.42 10.75
N PHE A 496 13.24 -16.33 10.86
CA PHE A 496 14.09 -15.64 9.91
C PHE A 496 15.05 -16.64 9.25
N SER A 497 15.18 -16.60 7.93
CA SER A 497 16.21 -17.35 7.22
C SER A 497 16.85 -16.48 6.15
N PHE A 498 18.13 -16.71 5.87
CA PHE A 498 18.83 -16.06 4.78
C PHE A 498 19.78 -17.05 4.11
N THR A 499 19.88 -16.94 2.79
CA THR A 499 20.72 -17.76 1.92
C THR A 499 21.56 -16.82 1.07
N LEU A 500 22.88 -16.87 1.25
CA LEU A 500 23.85 -16.08 0.50
C LEU A 500 24.39 -16.95 -0.64
N ARG A 501 24.11 -16.57 -1.89
CA ARG A 501 24.69 -17.16 -3.09
C ARG A 501 25.87 -16.33 -3.57
N ASN A 502 27.01 -16.98 -3.76
CA ASN A 502 28.23 -16.38 -4.28
C ASN A 502 28.10 -16.07 -5.78
N LEU A 503 28.38 -14.83 -6.18
CA LEU A 503 28.32 -14.39 -7.58
C LEU A 503 29.71 -14.19 -8.22
N THR A 504 30.79 -14.41 -7.47
CA THR A 504 32.15 -14.01 -7.90
C THR A 504 32.87 -15.05 -8.77
N GLY A 505 32.35 -16.27 -8.87
CA GLY A 505 32.99 -17.37 -9.60
C GLY A 505 34.25 -17.94 -8.93
N SER A 506 34.57 -17.53 -7.70
CA SER A 506 35.69 -18.03 -6.89
C SER A 506 35.28 -18.13 -5.41
N PRO A 507 35.95 -18.95 -4.57
CA PRO A 507 35.55 -19.13 -3.17
C PRO A 507 35.48 -17.79 -2.42
N LEU A 508 34.33 -17.47 -1.83
CA LEU A 508 34.10 -16.21 -1.14
C LEU A 508 34.38 -16.35 0.36
N THR A 509 35.19 -15.44 0.91
CA THR A 509 35.57 -15.47 2.34
C THR A 509 34.76 -14.46 3.14
N VAL A 510 34.18 -14.91 4.25
CA VAL A 510 33.56 -14.11 5.31
C VAL A 510 34.52 -13.98 6.49
N ARG A 511 34.73 -12.75 6.97
CA ARG A 511 35.57 -12.45 8.13
C ARG A 511 34.82 -11.61 9.15
N SER A 512 35.26 -11.74 10.40
CA SER A 512 34.93 -10.83 11.50
C SER A 512 36.17 -10.08 11.98
N SER A 513 35.97 -9.07 12.83
CA SER A 513 37.07 -8.42 13.55
C SER A 513 37.91 -9.43 14.36
N ALA A 514 37.29 -10.48 14.90
CA ALA A 514 38.00 -11.53 15.64
C ALA A 514 38.97 -12.32 14.76
N THR A 515 38.56 -12.73 13.56
CA THR A 515 39.46 -13.40 12.60
C THR A 515 40.61 -12.51 12.12
N LYS A 516 40.48 -11.19 12.32
CA LYS A 516 41.51 -10.19 12.01
C LYS A 516 42.42 -9.86 13.22
N GLY A 517 42.14 -10.39 14.40
CA GLY A 517 42.98 -10.26 15.60
C GLY A 517 42.30 -9.61 16.80
N ARG A 518 41.04 -9.17 16.70
CA ARG A 518 40.27 -8.60 17.83
C ARG A 518 39.48 -9.68 18.57
N ALA A 519 40.12 -10.40 19.49
CA ALA A 519 39.48 -11.47 20.24
C ALA A 519 38.10 -11.07 20.82
N GLY A 520 37.09 -11.95 20.70
CA GLY A 520 35.72 -11.70 21.16
C GLY A 520 34.90 -10.73 20.28
N ALA A 521 35.40 -10.33 19.11
CA ALA A 521 34.69 -9.48 18.15
C ALA A 521 34.21 -10.26 16.92
N GLY A 522 33.57 -11.41 17.16
CA GLY A 522 33.10 -12.35 16.13
C GLY A 522 31.78 -11.96 15.45
N TYR A 523 31.32 -10.71 15.56
CA TYR A 523 30.02 -10.29 15.04
C TYR A 523 29.96 -10.35 13.51
N GLY A 524 28.85 -10.88 12.99
CA GLY A 524 28.56 -10.95 11.56
C GLY A 524 27.58 -12.09 11.27
N GLY A 525 26.48 -11.77 10.57
CA GLY A 525 25.36 -12.67 10.33
C GLY A 525 24.04 -11.98 10.69
N PHE A 526 23.05 -12.75 11.18
CA PHE A 526 21.87 -12.19 11.82
C PHE A 526 22.27 -11.44 13.10
N PHE A 527 21.75 -10.23 13.29
CA PHE A 527 21.99 -9.40 14.46
C PHE A 527 20.70 -8.68 14.88
N TRP A 528 20.53 -8.54 16.19
CA TRP A 528 19.43 -7.89 16.86
C TRP A 528 19.98 -6.86 17.84
N ARG A 529 19.70 -5.58 17.58
CA ARG A 529 19.96 -4.47 18.49
C ARG A 529 18.73 -4.22 19.36
N ALA A 530 18.82 -4.56 20.65
CA ALA A 530 17.75 -4.29 21.61
C ALA A 530 17.90 -2.87 22.22
N PRO A 531 16.87 -2.31 22.87
CA PRO A 531 16.92 -0.97 23.44
C PRO A 531 17.90 -0.89 24.62
N ALA A 532 18.83 0.07 24.58
CA ALA A 532 19.85 0.24 25.64
C ALA A 532 19.26 0.60 27.02
N GLY A 533 18.08 1.24 27.05
CA GLY A 533 17.43 1.71 28.28
C GLY A 533 16.60 0.66 29.03
N SER A 534 16.63 -0.61 28.63
CA SER A 534 15.78 -1.63 29.26
C SER A 534 16.24 -2.01 30.68
N PRO A 535 15.37 -1.92 31.69
CA PRO A 535 15.75 -2.19 33.07
C PRO A 535 15.93 -3.69 33.32
N GLY A 536 16.88 -4.03 34.20
CA GLY A 536 17.06 -5.39 34.69
C GLY A 536 17.45 -6.42 33.62
N LEU A 537 18.21 -6.00 32.61
CA LEU A 537 18.71 -6.85 31.53
C LEU A 537 19.51 -8.04 32.07
N ARG A 538 19.15 -9.23 31.61
CA ARG A 538 19.83 -10.51 31.89
C ARG A 538 20.00 -11.27 30.58
N VAL A 539 21.10 -11.99 30.46
CA VAL A 539 21.33 -12.93 29.36
C VAL A 539 21.67 -14.30 29.91
N PHE A 540 21.00 -15.34 29.44
CA PHE A 540 21.20 -16.69 29.93
C PHE A 540 20.90 -17.77 28.88
N THR A 541 21.38 -18.97 29.14
CA THR A 541 21.11 -20.22 28.41
C THR A 541 20.62 -21.27 29.41
N GLY A 542 20.41 -22.51 28.98
CA GLY A 542 20.05 -23.60 29.89
C GLY A 542 21.13 -23.95 30.93
N GLY A 543 22.39 -23.54 30.72
CA GLY A 543 23.53 -23.91 31.58
C GLY A 543 24.45 -22.77 32.02
N ALA A 544 24.19 -21.53 31.58
CA ALA A 544 25.05 -20.39 31.86
C ALA A 544 24.26 -19.08 31.92
N GLU A 545 24.72 -18.13 32.72
CA GLU A 545 24.15 -16.78 32.85
C GLU A 545 25.25 -15.71 32.85
N GLY A 546 24.94 -14.56 32.26
CA GLY A 546 25.83 -13.41 32.15
C GLY A 546 26.58 -13.33 30.82
N GLU A 547 26.90 -12.12 30.39
CA GLU A 547 27.51 -11.85 29.07
C GLU A 547 28.77 -12.71 28.83
N GLN A 548 29.69 -12.73 29.79
CA GLN A 548 30.96 -13.47 29.65
C GLN A 548 30.77 -14.97 29.45
N ALA A 549 29.74 -15.57 30.07
CA ALA A 549 29.49 -17.00 30.00
C ALA A 549 28.70 -17.41 28.74
N VAL A 550 27.90 -16.49 28.19
CA VAL A 550 27.07 -16.74 27.00
C VAL A 550 27.78 -16.34 25.70
N HIS A 551 28.60 -15.29 25.72
CA HIS A 551 29.32 -14.79 24.56
C HIS A 551 30.31 -15.81 24.00
N GLY A 552 30.13 -16.21 22.74
CA GLY A 552 30.90 -17.26 22.07
C GLY A 552 30.41 -18.68 22.33
N SER A 553 29.38 -18.86 23.16
CA SER A 553 28.77 -20.18 23.38
C SER A 553 28.07 -20.68 22.13
N ARG A 554 27.86 -22.00 22.05
CA ARG A 554 27.05 -22.69 21.04
C ARG A 554 25.82 -23.34 21.67
N ALA A 555 25.24 -22.70 22.68
CA ALA A 555 23.99 -23.17 23.26
C ALA A 555 22.90 -23.19 22.17
N PRO A 556 22.00 -24.18 22.14
CA PRO A 556 20.95 -24.26 21.10
C PRO A 556 19.98 -23.07 21.15
N TRP A 557 19.93 -22.39 22.30
CA TRP A 557 19.20 -21.14 22.48
C TRP A 557 19.90 -20.25 23.52
N LEU A 558 19.61 -18.95 23.46
CA LEU A 558 19.85 -18.00 24.56
C LEU A 558 18.65 -17.09 24.73
N ALA A 559 18.47 -16.57 25.94
CA ALA A 559 17.46 -15.56 26.25
C ALA A 559 18.13 -14.25 26.66
N LEU A 560 17.69 -13.14 26.08
CA LEU A 560 17.93 -11.78 26.55
C LEU A 560 16.61 -11.26 27.15
N SER A 561 16.61 -10.89 28.42
CA SER A 561 15.38 -10.57 29.16
C SER A 561 15.53 -9.30 29.97
N ALA A 562 14.59 -8.36 29.80
CA ALA A 562 14.38 -7.19 30.64
C ALA A 562 13.19 -7.44 31.58
N GLU A 563 12.78 -6.43 32.35
CA GLU A 563 11.59 -6.54 33.23
C GLU A 563 10.27 -6.70 32.45
N ASP A 564 10.16 -6.01 31.33
CA ASP A 564 8.96 -5.81 30.52
C ASP A 564 8.92 -6.63 29.23
N TRP A 565 10.02 -7.29 28.86
CA TRP A 565 10.09 -8.15 27.68
C TRP A 565 11.15 -9.26 27.79
N THR A 566 10.99 -10.31 26.99
CA THR A 566 11.99 -11.36 26.79
C THR A 566 12.13 -11.70 25.31
N LEU A 567 13.37 -11.78 24.85
CA LEU A 567 13.76 -12.31 23.55
C LEU A 567 14.47 -13.65 23.73
N VAL A 568 14.00 -14.70 23.05
CA VAL A 568 14.70 -16.00 23.04
C VAL A 568 15.14 -16.32 21.62
N PHE A 569 16.44 -16.45 21.41
CA PHE A 569 17.07 -16.74 20.13
C PHE A 569 17.41 -18.23 20.06
N ALA A 570 17.09 -18.88 18.95
CA ALA A 570 17.41 -20.29 18.68
C ALA A 570 17.97 -20.48 17.26
N GLN A 571 19.00 -21.32 17.13
CA GLN A 571 19.70 -21.67 15.90
C GLN A 571 20.64 -22.87 16.14
N ASP A 572 21.17 -23.48 15.07
CA ASP A 572 21.92 -24.75 15.16
C ASP A 572 23.41 -24.67 14.76
N ASP A 573 23.86 -23.57 14.14
CA ASP A 573 25.10 -23.54 13.35
C ASP A 573 26.25 -22.75 14.02
N ASP A 574 25.99 -21.50 14.42
CA ASP A 574 27.03 -20.51 14.70
C ASP A 574 27.23 -20.26 16.21
N PRO A 575 28.40 -19.79 16.65
CA PRO A 575 28.54 -19.23 17.99
C PRO A 575 27.67 -17.98 18.19
N TRP A 576 27.25 -17.73 19.43
CA TRP A 576 26.51 -16.53 19.78
C TRP A 576 27.42 -15.32 19.99
N PHE A 577 27.16 -14.22 19.30
CA PHE A 577 27.71 -12.92 19.63
C PHE A 577 26.74 -12.17 20.55
N VAL A 578 27.15 -11.95 21.80
CA VAL A 578 26.35 -11.24 22.81
C VAL A 578 27.09 -10.03 23.37
N ARG A 579 26.36 -8.91 23.51
CA ARG A 579 26.73 -7.76 24.33
C ARG A 579 25.52 -7.38 25.19
N VAL A 580 25.78 -6.99 26.44
CA VAL A 580 24.78 -6.48 27.39
C VAL A 580 25.30 -5.23 28.07
N ALA A 581 26.57 -5.23 28.51
CA ALA A 581 27.13 -4.15 29.32
C ALA A 581 27.40 -2.86 28.54
N GLU A 582 27.96 -2.97 27.33
CA GLU A 582 28.22 -1.82 26.46
C GLU A 582 26.95 -1.39 25.73
N TYR A 583 26.25 -2.39 25.19
CA TYR A 583 24.93 -2.25 24.61
C TYR A 583 24.24 -3.62 24.55
N PRO A 584 22.90 -3.70 24.58
CA PRO A 584 22.21 -4.96 24.44
C PRO A 584 22.09 -5.35 22.95
N GLY A 585 22.85 -6.37 22.56
CA GLY A 585 22.87 -6.87 21.20
C GLY A 585 23.13 -8.37 21.18
N VAL A 586 22.35 -9.09 20.36
CA VAL A 586 22.50 -10.53 20.15
C VAL A 586 22.62 -10.79 18.66
N GLY A 587 23.60 -11.58 18.26
CA GLY A 587 23.72 -12.02 16.88
C GLY A 587 24.35 -13.39 16.76
N THR A 588 24.32 -13.89 15.54
CA THR A 588 25.11 -15.03 15.09
C THR A 588 26.52 -14.57 14.75
N ALA A 589 27.48 -15.50 14.81
CA ALA A 589 28.87 -15.26 14.45
C ALA A 589 29.30 -16.21 13.32
N LEU A 590 29.05 -15.81 12.07
CA LEU A 590 29.46 -16.59 10.89
C LEU A 590 30.96 -16.90 10.87
N ALA A 591 31.78 -16.03 11.46
CA ALA A 591 33.23 -16.19 11.54
C ALA A 591 33.71 -15.80 12.96
N TRP A 592 33.78 -16.75 13.87
CA TRP A 592 34.16 -16.50 15.27
C TRP A 592 35.67 -16.35 15.47
N ASP A 593 36.41 -17.43 15.27
CA ASP A 593 37.88 -17.50 15.40
C ASP A 593 38.57 -17.74 14.05
N THR A 594 37.84 -18.37 13.12
CA THR A 594 38.31 -18.75 11.79
C THR A 594 37.44 -18.10 10.71
N PRO A 595 38.04 -17.61 9.60
CA PRO A 595 37.27 -17.16 8.45
C PRO A 595 36.39 -18.29 7.89
N LEU A 596 35.15 -17.97 7.53
CA LEU A 596 34.27 -18.89 6.84
C LEU A 596 34.47 -18.70 5.32
N VAL A 597 34.62 -19.80 4.59
CA VAL A 597 34.75 -19.80 3.12
C VAL A 597 33.62 -20.63 2.53
N PHE A 598 32.95 -20.11 1.51
CA PHE A 598 31.90 -20.85 0.80
C PHE A 598 32.03 -20.67 -0.72
N ASP A 599 31.79 -21.76 -1.46
CA ASP A 599 31.93 -21.79 -2.92
C ASP A 599 30.66 -21.31 -3.64
N ASP A 600 29.50 -21.88 -3.29
CA ASP A 600 28.22 -21.59 -3.96
C ASP A 600 27.22 -20.92 -3.00
N VAL A 601 26.83 -21.61 -1.92
CA VAL A 601 25.74 -21.16 -1.04
C VAL A 601 26.12 -21.27 0.44
N LEU A 602 25.73 -20.26 1.23
CA LEU A 602 25.73 -20.25 2.68
C LEU A 602 24.30 -19.96 3.19
N ALA A 603 23.69 -20.89 3.93
CA ALA A 603 22.35 -20.72 4.46
C ALA A 603 22.33 -20.73 5.99
N ARG A 604 21.46 -19.92 6.58
CA ARG A 604 21.21 -19.85 8.03
C ARG A 604 19.74 -19.65 8.34
N ARG A 605 19.33 -20.17 9.49
CA ARG A 605 18.02 -19.96 10.09
C ARG A 605 18.18 -19.52 11.53
N VAL A 606 17.40 -18.52 11.92
CA VAL A 606 17.29 -18.04 13.30
C VAL A 606 15.82 -17.88 13.62
N THR A 607 15.41 -18.41 14.77
CA THR A 607 14.09 -18.16 15.35
C THR A 607 14.25 -17.28 16.57
N VAL A 608 13.46 -16.21 16.65
CA VAL A 608 13.45 -15.31 17.81
C VAL A 608 12.05 -15.25 18.38
N VAL A 609 11.85 -15.79 19.59
CA VAL A 609 10.63 -15.58 20.38
C VAL A 609 10.66 -14.18 20.98
N VAL A 610 9.55 -13.46 20.86
CA VAL A 610 9.32 -12.14 21.43
C VAL A 610 8.12 -12.24 22.37
N ALA A 611 8.37 -12.05 23.67
CA ALA A 611 7.37 -12.23 24.71
C ALA A 611 7.29 -11.03 25.66
N ASP A 612 6.08 -10.75 26.15
CA ASP A 612 5.84 -9.79 27.22
C ASP A 612 6.41 -10.28 28.55
N GLY A 613 7.07 -9.35 29.26
CA GLY A 613 7.67 -9.56 30.57
C GLY A 613 8.78 -10.62 30.59
N ARG A 614 9.14 -11.04 31.81
CA ARG A 614 10.13 -12.09 32.06
C ARG A 614 9.57 -13.49 31.81
N VAL A 615 10.28 -14.29 31.02
CA VAL A 615 10.07 -15.74 30.92
C VAL A 615 10.97 -16.45 31.93
N ALA A 616 10.41 -17.40 32.69
CA ALA A 616 11.21 -18.18 33.63
C ALA A 616 12.16 -19.12 32.86
N PRO A 617 13.43 -19.30 33.28
CA PRO A 617 14.37 -20.14 32.55
C PRO A 617 13.89 -21.57 32.27
N GLY A 618 13.06 -22.14 33.15
CA GLY A 618 12.48 -23.47 32.97
C GLY A 618 11.42 -23.58 31.87
N ASP A 619 10.79 -22.45 31.48
CA ASP A 619 9.75 -22.41 30.46
C ASP A 619 10.33 -22.21 29.04
N VAL A 620 11.57 -21.71 28.95
CA VAL A 620 12.20 -21.36 27.68
C VAL A 620 12.29 -22.55 26.70
N PRO A 621 12.70 -23.78 27.11
CA PRO A 621 12.77 -24.90 26.19
C PRO A 621 11.43 -25.25 25.51
N ALA A 622 10.31 -25.10 26.22
CA ALA A 622 8.99 -25.35 25.66
C ALA A 622 8.61 -24.29 24.61
N LEU A 623 8.92 -23.01 24.88
CA LEU A 623 8.71 -21.93 23.91
C LEU A 623 9.58 -22.08 22.67
N VAL A 624 10.84 -22.50 22.82
CA VAL A 624 11.72 -22.78 21.67
C VAL A 624 11.12 -23.91 20.84
N ALA A 625 10.69 -25.01 21.47
CA ALA A 625 10.08 -26.13 20.76
C ALA A 625 8.83 -25.71 19.98
N GLU A 626 7.93 -24.93 20.59
CA GLU A 626 6.74 -24.37 19.92
C GLU A 626 7.12 -23.45 18.76
N ALA A 627 8.12 -22.58 18.95
CA ALA A 627 8.54 -21.62 17.94
C ALA A 627 9.26 -22.27 16.74
N THR A 628 9.92 -23.41 16.94
CA THR A 628 10.68 -24.12 15.89
C THR A 628 9.93 -25.26 15.23
N GLY A 629 8.88 -25.80 15.87
CA GLY A 629 8.01 -26.85 15.33
C GLY A 629 7.07 -26.32 14.26
#